data_AF-A0A964VUH2-F1
#
_entry.id   AF-A0A964VUH2-F1
#
_cell.length_a   1.000
_cell.length_b   1.000
_cell.length_c   1.000
_cell.angle_alpha   90.00
_cell.angle_beta   90.00
_cell.angle_gamma   90.00
#
_symmetry.space_group_name_H-M   'P 1'
#
loop_
_entity.id
_entity.type
_entity.pdbx_description
1 polymer ?
#
loop_
_entity_poly.entity_id
_entity_poly.type
_entity_poly.pdbx_seq_one_letter_code
_entity_poly.pdbx_strand_id
1 'polypeptide(L)'
;MKTGHRRMDLWTLVLVLAVLAFAGCASPGSLRPAVSRQLQDRSGHPLGTAAAAGTWQLPPGVSLDRPIHDSEAVAIALWNNAVFQQLLSELGITRADIIAAGQLTNPTMLMLFPLGPKQFEFTARFPSEVLWLRRQRVATAEAQAREVAERMVQGGLDLVRD
;
A
#
# COMPACT_ATOMS: atom_id res chain seq x y z
N MET A 1 -30.71 -41.56 -23.69
CA MET A 1 -30.00 -40.68 -22.72
C MET A 1 -30.05 -39.26 -23.27
N LYS A 2 -30.76 -38.36 -22.59
CA LYS A 2 -31.09 -37.01 -23.06
C LYS A 2 -30.04 -36.04 -22.47
N THR A 3 -29.03 -35.68 -23.24
CA THR A 3 -28.01 -34.68 -22.85
C THR A 3 -28.64 -33.29 -22.91
N GLY A 4 -29.16 -32.83 -21.78
CA GLY A 4 -29.68 -31.47 -21.61
C GLY A 4 -28.53 -30.48 -21.57
N HIS A 5 -28.21 -29.86 -22.71
CA HIS A 5 -27.46 -28.61 -22.72
C HIS A 5 -28.28 -27.55 -21.97
N ARG A 6 -27.89 -27.28 -20.71
CA ARG A 6 -28.34 -26.10 -19.96
C ARG A 6 -28.06 -24.89 -20.83
N ARG A 7 -29.11 -24.27 -21.37
CA ARG A 7 -29.04 -22.91 -21.92
C ARG A 7 -28.60 -22.03 -20.74
N MET A 8 -27.33 -21.69 -20.72
CA MET A 8 -26.79 -20.74 -19.76
C MET A 8 -27.40 -19.40 -20.17
N ASP A 9 -28.40 -18.94 -19.43
CA ASP A 9 -29.15 -17.74 -19.77
C ASP A 9 -28.17 -16.59 -19.97
N LEU A 10 -28.37 -15.80 -21.03
CA LEU A 10 -27.51 -14.67 -21.37
C LEU A 10 -27.27 -13.74 -20.14
N TRP A 11 -28.26 -13.65 -19.26
CA TRP A 11 -28.21 -12.95 -17.99
C TRP A 11 -27.24 -13.54 -16.97
N THR A 12 -27.15 -14.88 -16.84
CA THR A 12 -26.13 -15.48 -15.96
C THR A 12 -24.73 -15.22 -16.49
N LEU A 13 -24.54 -15.19 -17.81
CA LEU A 13 -23.26 -14.88 -18.43
C LEU A 13 -22.84 -13.42 -18.23
N VAL A 14 -23.77 -12.46 -18.38
CA VAL A 14 -23.55 -11.04 -18.11
C VAL A 14 -23.22 -10.79 -16.64
N LEU A 15 -23.92 -11.45 -15.71
CA LEU A 15 -23.72 -11.28 -14.28
C LEU A 15 -22.34 -11.84 -13.84
N VAL A 16 -21.93 -12.98 -14.39
CA VAL A 16 -20.59 -13.53 -14.19
C VAL A 16 -19.51 -12.59 -14.74
N LEU A 17 -19.71 -12.01 -15.94
CA LEU A 17 -18.76 -11.06 -16.54
C LEU A 17 -18.64 -9.77 -15.72
N ALA A 18 -19.75 -9.27 -15.17
CA ALA A 18 -19.76 -8.10 -14.31
C ALA A 18 -19.02 -8.37 -12.98
N VAL A 19 -19.25 -9.52 -12.34
CA VAL A 19 -18.54 -9.89 -11.11
C VAL A 19 -17.04 -10.04 -11.35
N LEU A 20 -16.63 -10.64 -12.47
CA LEU A 20 -15.22 -10.73 -12.87
C LEU A 20 -14.59 -9.34 -13.12
N ALA A 21 -15.35 -8.38 -13.63
CA ALA A 21 -14.88 -7.01 -13.83
C ALA A 21 -14.68 -6.23 -12.51
N PHE A 22 -15.42 -6.55 -11.45
CA PHE A 22 -15.33 -5.87 -10.15
C PHE A 22 -14.43 -6.57 -9.11
N ALA A 23 -13.88 -7.75 -9.40
CA ALA A 23 -13.00 -8.51 -8.50
C ALA A 23 -11.61 -7.86 -8.23
N GLY A 24 -11.37 -6.63 -8.71
CA GLY A 24 -10.08 -5.94 -8.61
C GLY A 24 -9.85 -5.08 -7.37
N CYS A 25 -10.86 -4.90 -6.50
CA CYS A 25 -10.82 -3.97 -5.35
C CYS A 25 -10.17 -4.55 -4.08
N ALA A 26 -9.00 -5.18 -4.19
CA ALA A 26 -8.19 -5.53 -3.03
C ALA A 26 -7.09 -4.49 -2.84
N SER A 27 -7.16 -3.70 -1.76
CA SER A 27 -6.09 -2.77 -1.41
C SER A 27 -5.01 -3.48 -0.58
N PRO A 28 -3.73 -3.24 -0.83
CA PRO A 28 -2.66 -3.77 0.01
C PRO A 28 -2.78 -3.24 1.44
N GLY A 29 -2.54 -4.14 2.40
CA GLY A 29 -2.50 -3.81 3.83
C GLY A 29 -1.34 -2.86 4.19
N SER A 30 -1.32 -2.37 5.43
CA SER A 30 -0.20 -1.59 5.94
C SER A 30 1.02 -2.49 6.22
N LEU A 31 2.21 -1.99 5.92
CA LEU A 31 3.49 -2.67 6.21
C LEU A 31 3.99 -2.42 7.64
N ARG A 32 3.48 -1.38 8.31
CA ARG A 32 3.90 -0.99 9.67
C ARG A 32 3.75 -2.11 10.71
N PRO A 33 2.69 -2.94 10.72
CA PRO A 33 2.60 -4.07 11.66
C PRO A 33 3.64 -5.17 11.42
N ALA A 34 4.17 -5.32 10.20
CA ALA A 34 5.25 -6.26 9.93
C ALA A 34 6.58 -5.74 10.50
N VAL A 35 6.90 -4.46 10.23
CA VAL A 35 8.07 -3.78 10.81
C VAL A 35 8.01 -3.76 12.33
N SER A 36 6.84 -3.44 12.90
CA SER A 36 6.66 -3.42 14.36
C SER A 36 6.89 -4.78 15.00
N ARG A 37 6.47 -5.88 14.37
CA ARG A 37 6.72 -7.22 14.88
C ARG A 37 8.21 -7.56 14.83
N GLN A 38 8.86 -7.32 13.68
CA GLN A 38 10.29 -7.59 13.54
C GLN A 38 11.15 -6.77 14.51
N LEU A 39 10.76 -5.52 14.78
CA LEU A 39 11.44 -4.68 15.75
C LEU A 39 11.18 -5.14 17.18
N GLN A 40 9.94 -5.53 17.51
CA GLN A 40 9.60 -6.10 18.82
C GLN A 40 10.36 -7.41 19.08
N ASP A 41 10.49 -8.28 18.09
CA ASP A 41 11.21 -9.56 18.20
C ASP A 41 12.70 -9.36 18.52
N ARG A 42 13.28 -8.23 18.11
CA ARG A 42 14.72 -7.94 18.26
C ARG A 42 15.06 -6.96 19.39
N SER A 43 14.19 -5.99 19.66
CA SER A 43 14.40 -4.94 20.67
C SER A 43 13.52 -5.10 21.91
N GLY A 44 12.52 -5.99 21.87
CA GLY A 44 11.53 -6.16 22.93
C GLY A 44 10.40 -5.12 22.92
N HIS A 45 10.49 -4.07 22.10
CA HIS A 45 9.55 -2.95 22.11
C HIS A 45 8.81 -2.78 20.77
N PRO A 46 7.46 -2.67 20.79
CA PRO A 46 6.69 -2.44 19.58
C PRO A 46 6.71 -0.96 19.17
N LEU A 47 6.35 -0.70 17.91
CA LEU A 47 6.14 0.65 17.41
C LEU A 47 4.82 1.23 17.92
N GLY A 48 4.80 2.54 18.13
CA GLY A 48 3.56 3.31 18.34
C GLY A 48 2.64 3.28 17.13
N THR A 49 1.37 3.66 17.34
CA THR A 49 0.36 3.70 16.28
C THR A 49 0.69 4.76 15.22
N ALA A 50 0.22 4.58 13.99
CA ALA A 50 0.44 5.57 12.93
C ALA A 50 -0.23 6.92 13.22
N ALA A 51 -1.37 6.91 13.93
CA ALA A 51 -2.08 8.12 14.34
C ALA A 51 -1.30 8.96 15.37
N ALA A 52 -0.30 8.37 16.03
CA ALA A 52 0.55 9.04 17.00
C ALA A 52 1.69 9.86 16.38
N ALA A 53 1.98 9.67 15.09
CA ALA A 53 3.12 10.30 14.45
C ALA A 53 3.01 11.84 14.52
N GLY A 54 4.02 12.50 15.10
CA GLY A 54 4.06 13.95 15.28
C GLY A 54 3.43 14.46 16.59
N THR A 55 2.82 13.59 17.39
CA THR A 55 2.38 13.92 18.75
C THR A 55 3.26 13.17 19.74
N TRP A 56 3.69 13.85 20.80
CA TRP A 56 4.44 13.19 21.86
C TRP A 56 3.50 12.26 22.64
N GLN A 57 3.86 10.98 22.76
CA GLN A 57 3.07 9.96 23.42
C GLN A 57 3.96 9.02 24.25
N LEU A 58 3.48 8.67 25.45
CA LEU A 58 4.13 7.66 26.28
C LEU A 58 3.67 6.25 25.88
N PRO A 59 4.60 5.29 25.75
CA PRO A 59 4.25 3.88 25.64
C PRO A 59 3.45 3.42 26.87
N PRO A 60 2.52 2.46 26.71
CA PRO A 60 1.74 1.94 27.84
C PRO A 60 2.66 1.32 28.90
N GLY A 61 2.42 1.66 30.17
CA GLY A 61 3.20 1.16 31.31
C GLY A 61 4.43 1.99 31.68
N VAL A 62 4.81 2.98 30.88
CA VAL A 62 5.86 3.94 31.21
C VAL A 62 5.25 5.10 32.01
N SER A 63 5.95 5.58 33.04
CA SER A 63 5.59 6.79 33.81
C SER A 63 6.82 7.64 34.04
N LEU A 64 6.66 8.97 33.95
CA LEU A 64 7.71 9.95 34.21
C LEU A 64 7.82 10.32 35.71
N ASP A 65 6.93 9.80 36.56
CA ASP A 65 6.91 10.10 38.00
C ASP A 65 7.99 9.33 38.77
N ARG A 66 8.74 8.46 38.08
CA ARG A 66 9.83 7.65 38.61
C ARG A 66 11.04 7.70 37.67
N PRO A 67 12.23 7.29 38.15
CA PRO A 67 13.38 7.11 37.28
C PRO A 67 13.04 6.18 36.09
N ILE A 68 13.46 6.61 34.91
CA ILE A 68 13.26 5.89 33.64
C ILE A 68 14.34 4.81 33.53
N HIS A 69 13.94 3.57 33.25
CA HIS A 69 14.88 2.50 32.94
C HIS A 69 15.26 2.49 31.45
N ASP A 70 16.43 1.93 31.12
CA ASP A 70 16.98 1.92 29.76
C ASP A 70 15.98 1.38 28.71
N SER A 71 15.26 0.29 29.03
CA SER A 71 14.23 -0.27 28.14
C SER A 71 13.05 0.67 27.89
N GLU A 72 12.69 1.48 28.88
CA GLU A 72 11.62 2.47 28.76
C GLU A 72 12.09 3.68 27.94
N ALA A 73 13.35 4.09 28.10
CA ALA A 73 13.96 5.12 27.27
C ALA A 73 13.96 4.71 25.79
N VAL A 74 14.31 3.45 25.49
CA VAL A 74 14.23 2.88 24.14
C VAL A 74 12.79 2.91 23.61
N ALA A 75 11.81 2.48 24.41
CA ALA A 75 10.40 2.52 24.00
C ALA A 75 9.92 3.95 23.71
N ILE A 76 10.28 4.92 24.56
CA ILE A 76 9.97 6.34 24.34
C ILE A 76 10.65 6.83 23.06
N ALA A 77 11.91 6.48 22.82
CA ALA A 77 12.65 6.88 21.62
C ALA A 77 12.01 6.33 20.34
N LEU A 78 11.68 5.03 20.30
CA LEU A 78 11.01 4.41 19.15
C LEU A 78 9.65 5.06 18.81
N TRP A 79 8.95 5.59 19.81
CA TRP A 79 7.64 6.22 19.63
C TRP A 79 7.75 7.70 19.25
N ASN A 80 8.76 8.42 19.74
CA ASN A 80 8.79 9.88 19.68
C ASN A 80 9.96 10.47 18.89
N ASN A 81 10.94 9.67 18.46
CA ASN A 81 12.08 10.19 17.69
C ASN A 81 11.63 10.70 16.32
N ALA A 82 11.82 11.99 16.06
CA ALA A 82 11.33 12.66 14.85
C ALA A 82 11.97 12.10 13.57
N VAL A 83 13.27 11.79 13.59
CA VAL A 83 14.00 11.24 12.44
C VAL A 83 13.46 9.85 12.10
N PHE A 84 13.23 9.01 13.11
CA PHE A 84 12.66 7.69 12.92
C PHE A 84 11.19 7.71 12.50
N GLN A 85 10.38 8.65 13.03
CA GLN A 85 9.00 8.82 12.56
C GLN A 85 8.94 9.30 11.10
N GLN A 86 9.88 10.14 10.67
CA GLN A 86 10.03 10.52 9.27
C GLN A 86 10.36 9.29 8.40
N LEU A 87 11.31 8.46 8.82
CA LEU A 87 11.63 7.20 8.15
C LEU A 87 10.38 6.31 8.02
N LEU A 88 9.62 6.11 9.10
CA LEU A 88 8.39 5.31 9.08
C LEU A 88 7.31 5.84 8.13
N SER A 89 7.34 7.13 7.74
CA SER A 89 6.42 7.69 6.76
C SER A 89 6.62 7.11 5.35
N GLU A 90 7.84 6.65 5.03
CA GLU A 90 8.15 6.02 3.74
C GLU A 90 7.39 4.70 3.52
N LEU A 91 6.97 4.02 4.60
CA LEU A 91 6.09 2.84 4.50
C LEU A 91 4.71 3.20 3.93
N GLY A 92 4.23 4.41 4.20
CA GLY A 92 2.99 4.93 3.61
C GLY A 92 3.14 5.24 2.12
N ILE A 93 4.29 5.81 1.75
CA ILE A 93 4.63 6.14 0.36
C ILE A 93 4.76 4.85 -0.47
N THR A 94 5.56 3.88 -0.01
CA THR A 94 5.73 2.60 -0.72
C THR A 94 4.43 1.81 -0.83
N ARG A 95 3.52 1.91 0.14
CA ARG A 95 2.17 1.37 0.02
C ARG A 95 1.38 2.06 -1.09
N ALA A 96 1.49 3.38 -1.21
CA ALA A 96 0.86 4.13 -2.30
C ALA A 96 1.41 3.69 -3.66
N ASP A 97 2.71 3.35 -3.76
CA ASP A 97 3.32 2.82 -4.98
C ASP A 97 2.75 1.45 -5.37
N ILE A 98 2.52 0.55 -4.40
CA ILE A 98 1.85 -0.74 -4.67
C ILE A 98 0.43 -0.49 -5.21
N ILE A 99 -0.31 0.44 -4.58
CA ILE A 99 -1.66 0.81 -5.02
C ILE A 99 -1.61 1.37 -6.45
N ALA A 100 -0.71 2.31 -6.73
CA ALA A 100 -0.54 2.93 -8.04
C ALA A 100 -0.15 1.92 -9.12
N ALA A 101 0.77 1.01 -8.82
CA ALA A 101 1.18 -0.07 -9.72
C ALA A 101 0.02 -1.03 -10.07
N GLY A 102 -0.93 -1.17 -9.16
CA GLY A 102 -2.13 -2.00 -9.33
C GLY A 102 -3.29 -1.29 -10.04
N GLN A 103 -3.23 0.02 -10.30
CA GLN A 103 -4.31 0.73 -10.97
C GLN A 103 -4.29 0.49 -12.49
N LEU A 104 -5.49 0.31 -13.07
CA LEU A 104 -5.65 0.31 -14.52
C LEU A 104 -5.72 1.77 -14.99
N THR A 105 -4.91 2.11 -15.99
CA THR A 105 -4.98 3.42 -16.64
C THR A 105 -6.32 3.56 -17.39
N ASN A 106 -7.05 4.64 -17.11
CA ASN A 106 -8.29 4.93 -17.83
C ASN A 106 -8.00 5.21 -19.32
N PRO A 107 -8.88 4.74 -20.24
CA PRO A 107 -8.72 5.04 -21.65
C PRO A 107 -8.82 6.55 -21.89
N THR A 108 -7.95 7.09 -22.74
CA THR A 108 -8.01 8.51 -23.11
C THR A 108 -8.89 8.67 -24.34
N MET A 109 -9.93 9.49 -24.24
CA MET A 109 -10.80 9.86 -25.34
C MET A 109 -10.50 11.29 -25.77
N LEU A 110 -10.22 11.49 -27.05
CA LEU A 110 -9.99 12.79 -27.64
C LEU A 110 -11.07 13.05 -28.68
N MET A 111 -11.71 14.21 -28.58
CA MET A 111 -12.70 14.67 -29.53
C MET A 111 -12.22 16.01 -30.09
N LEU A 112 -12.03 16.09 -31.41
CA LEU A 112 -11.68 17.33 -32.09
C LEU A 112 -12.91 17.88 -32.80
N PHE A 113 -13.35 19.05 -32.36
CA PHE A 113 -14.42 19.78 -33.02
C PHE A 113 -13.89 20.46 -34.28
N PRO A 114 -14.64 20.38 -35.39
CA PRO A 114 -14.21 20.98 -36.65
C PRO A 114 -14.31 22.52 -36.59
N LEU A 115 -13.19 23.21 -36.87
CA LEU A 115 -13.15 24.63 -37.18
C LEU A 115 -12.66 24.78 -38.62
N GLY A 116 -13.53 25.22 -39.54
CA GLY A 116 -13.24 25.30 -40.97
C GLY A 116 -13.46 23.97 -41.71
N PRO A 117 -12.67 23.62 -42.74
CA PRO A 117 -12.91 22.44 -43.57
C PRO A 117 -12.50 21.10 -42.92
N LYS A 118 -11.97 21.12 -41.69
CA LYS A 118 -11.57 19.89 -40.99
C LYS A 118 -12.79 19.07 -40.60
N GLN A 119 -12.67 17.74 -40.69
CA GLN A 119 -13.73 16.83 -40.26
C GLN A 119 -13.72 16.64 -38.75
N PHE A 120 -14.87 16.25 -38.20
CA PHE A 120 -14.99 15.82 -36.82
C PHE A 120 -14.15 14.54 -36.61
N GLU A 121 -13.30 14.54 -35.58
CA GLU A 121 -12.44 13.40 -35.26
C GLU A 121 -12.66 12.95 -33.83
N PHE A 122 -12.80 11.63 -33.65
CA PHE A 122 -12.90 10.99 -32.36
C PHE A 122 -11.83 9.89 -32.26
N THR A 123 -11.02 9.93 -31.21
CA THR A 123 -9.96 8.95 -30.97
C THR A 123 -10.09 8.41 -29.56
N ALA A 124 -10.09 7.09 -29.41
CA ALA A 124 -9.95 6.43 -28.11
C ALA A 124 -8.63 5.65 -28.10
N ARG A 125 -7.82 5.83 -27.05
CA ARG A 125 -6.62 5.01 -26.82
C ARG A 125 -6.84 4.10 -25.63
N PHE A 126 -6.73 2.80 -25.88
CA PHE A 126 -6.84 1.77 -24.85
C PHE A 126 -5.45 1.18 -24.57
N PRO A 127 -4.92 1.32 -23.34
CA PRO A 127 -3.60 0.80 -23.00
C PRO A 127 -3.68 -0.69 -22.66
N SER A 128 -3.65 -1.55 -23.69
CA SER A 128 -3.83 -3.00 -23.55
C SER A 128 -2.69 -3.66 -22.77
N GLU A 129 -1.48 -3.09 -22.83
CA GLU A 129 -0.30 -3.60 -22.14
C GLU A 129 -0.46 -3.52 -20.62
N VAL A 130 -1.33 -2.63 -20.12
CA VAL A 130 -1.60 -2.50 -18.68
C VAL A 130 -2.22 -3.78 -18.13
N LEU A 131 -3.04 -4.49 -18.89
CA LEU A 131 -3.64 -5.76 -18.44
C LEU A 131 -2.57 -6.84 -18.20
N TRP A 132 -1.53 -6.86 -19.05
CA TRP A 132 -0.44 -7.84 -18.95
C TRP A 132 0.63 -7.42 -17.95
N LEU A 133 1.12 -6.18 -18.04
CA LEU A 133 2.24 -5.67 -17.25
C LEU A 133 1.85 -5.33 -15.80
N ARG A 134 0.56 -5.18 -15.48
CA ARG A 134 0.10 -4.85 -14.12
C ARG A 134 0.70 -5.79 -13.07
N ARG A 135 0.66 -7.10 -13.31
CA ARG A 135 1.20 -8.08 -12.35
C ARG A 135 2.68 -7.85 -12.05
N GLN A 136 3.47 -7.56 -13.09
CA GLN A 136 4.90 -7.30 -12.94
C GLN A 136 5.16 -5.98 -12.20
N ARG A 137 4.41 -4.92 -12.51
CA ARG A 137 4.50 -3.63 -11.81
C ARG A 137 4.22 -3.77 -10.32
N VAL A 138 3.16 -4.50 -9.97
CA VAL A 138 2.81 -4.78 -8.57
C VAL A 138 3.91 -5.58 -7.88
N ALA A 139 4.42 -6.64 -8.52
CA ALA A 139 5.49 -7.45 -7.95
C ALA A 139 6.78 -6.64 -7.70
N THR A 140 7.15 -5.73 -8.61
CA THR A 140 8.29 -4.83 -8.42
C THR A 140 8.05 -3.85 -7.27
N ALA A 141 6.87 -3.24 -7.19
CA ALA A 141 6.52 -2.33 -6.09
C ALA A 141 6.51 -3.05 -4.73
N GLU A 142 6.02 -4.28 -4.66
CA GLU A 142 6.07 -5.10 -3.45
C GLU A 142 7.50 -5.49 -3.04
N ALA A 143 8.40 -5.70 -3.99
CA ALA A 143 9.80 -5.96 -3.70
C ALA A 143 10.50 -4.72 -3.13
N GLN A 144 10.27 -3.55 -3.74
CA GLN A 144 10.77 -2.27 -3.23
C GLN A 144 10.23 -1.94 -1.83
N ALA A 145 8.95 -2.19 -1.60
CA ALA A 145 8.34 -1.95 -0.30
C ALA A 145 8.91 -2.87 0.80
N ARG A 146 9.30 -4.10 0.45
CA ARG A 146 10.01 -5.02 1.36
C ARG A 146 11.40 -4.50 1.72
N GLU A 147 12.15 -4.03 0.72
CA GLU A 147 13.47 -3.43 0.96
C GLU A 147 13.36 -2.21 1.89
N VAL A 148 12.38 -1.33 1.67
CA VAL A 148 12.13 -0.20 2.57
C VAL A 148 11.76 -0.67 3.97
N ALA A 149 10.91 -1.69 4.11
CA ALA A 149 10.56 -2.26 5.42
C ALA A 149 11.79 -2.78 6.18
N GLU A 150 12.73 -3.46 5.49
CA GLU A 150 13.98 -3.93 6.09
C GLU A 150 14.87 -2.76 6.54
N ARG A 151 14.97 -1.70 5.74
CA ARG A 151 15.68 -0.47 6.13
C ARG A 151 15.06 0.19 7.36
N MET A 152 13.73 0.17 7.49
CA MET A 152 13.04 0.71 8.67
C MET A 152 13.34 -0.10 9.93
N VAL A 153 13.41 -1.43 9.82
CA VAL A 153 13.84 -2.26 10.96
C VAL A 153 15.27 -1.93 11.35
N GLN A 154 16.17 -1.80 10.38
CA GLN A 154 17.56 -1.45 10.65
C GLN A 154 17.67 -0.06 11.32
N GLY A 155 16.99 0.95 10.79
CA GLY A 155 16.98 2.29 11.40
C GLY A 155 16.39 2.32 12.82
N GLY A 156 15.42 1.44 13.10
CA GLY A 156 14.90 1.26 14.46
C GLY A 156 15.91 0.60 15.40
N LEU A 157 16.69 -0.37 14.91
CA LEU A 157 17.74 -1.02 15.68
C LEU A 157 18.95 -0.10 15.93
N ASP A 158 19.29 0.72 14.94
CA ASP A 158 20.34 1.74 15.10
C ASP A 158 19.93 2.76 16.17
N LEU A 159 18.66 3.19 16.17
CA LEU A 159 18.11 4.06 17.22
C LEU A 159 18.09 3.41 18.61
N VAL A 160 17.89 2.09 18.70
CA VAL A 160 17.94 1.36 19.99
C VAL A 160 19.37 1.28 20.53
N ARG A 161 20.36 1.33 19.64
CA ARG A 161 21.78 1.21 19.99
C ARG A 161 22.39 2.54 20.45
N ASP A 162 21.93 3.65 19.89
CA ASP A 162 22.38 5.02 20.20
C ASP A 162 21.85 5.52 21.55
#